data_AF-K2CJ36-F1
#
_entry.id   AF-K2CJ36-F1
#
_cell.length_a   1.000
_cell.length_b   1.000
_cell.length_c   1.000
_cell.angle_alpha   90.00
_cell.angle_beta   90.00
_cell.angle_gamma   90.00
#
_symmetry.space_group_name_H-M   'P 1'
#
loop_
_entity.id
_entity.type
_entity.pdbx_description
1 polymer ?
#
loop_
_entity_poly.entity_id
_entity_poly.type
_entity_poly.pdbx_seq_one_letter_code
_entity_poly.pdbx_strand_id
1 'polypeptide(L)'
;MQYLHAQRKKLGGYLPARKIISQSLPTPPLADFDALLKGSGDRTLSTTMVLGRILNILLQNKQVGSRVVPIFSDEVRTFGFETLFRQIGIYSPCGQLYTP
;
A
#
# COMPACT_ATOMS: atom_id res chain seq x y z
N MET A 1 -25.71 -31.69 22.09
CA MET A 1 -24.82 -30.69 21.46
C MET A 1 -25.24 -29.21 21.68
N GLN A 2 -26.17 -28.90 22.59
CA GLN A 2 -26.63 -27.50 22.78
C GLN A 2 -25.57 -26.58 23.43
N TYR A 3 -24.84 -27.07 24.44
CA TYR A 3 -23.82 -26.27 25.14
C TYR A 3 -22.69 -25.80 24.20
N LEU A 4 -22.18 -26.71 23.36
CA LEU A 4 -21.12 -26.41 22.38
C LEU A 4 -21.52 -25.28 21.43
N HIS A 5 -22.70 -25.41 20.81
CA HIS A 5 -23.20 -24.40 19.87
C HIS A 5 -23.50 -23.06 20.57
N ALA A 6 -24.00 -23.09 21.81
CA ALA A 6 -24.24 -21.88 22.60
C ALA A 6 -22.95 -21.12 22.93
N GLN A 7 -21.87 -21.82 23.31
CA GLN A 7 -20.58 -21.18 23.58
C GLN A 7 -19.94 -20.61 22.31
N ARG A 8 -20.02 -21.33 21.19
CA ARG A 8 -19.53 -20.81 19.89
C ARG A 8 -20.29 -19.56 19.45
N LYS A 9 -21.61 -19.51 19.65
CA LYS A 9 -22.41 -18.32 19.34
C LYS A 9 -22.01 -17.11 20.19
N LYS A 10 -21.68 -17.30 21.47
CA LYS A 10 -21.17 -16.23 22.36
C LYS A 10 -19.80 -15.70 21.92
N LEU A 11 -18.96 -16.57 21.34
CA LEU A 11 -17.60 -16.24 20.88
C LEU A 11 -17.53 -15.72 19.43
N GLY A 12 -18.66 -15.29 18.86
CA GLY A 12 -18.69 -14.74 17.50
C GLY A 12 -18.77 -15.77 16.36
N GLY A 13 -19.06 -17.04 16.69
CA GLY A 13 -19.30 -18.11 15.72
C GLY A 13 -18.22 -19.19 15.70
N TYR A 14 -18.11 -19.88 14.57
CA TYR A 14 -17.14 -20.95 14.36
C TYR A 14 -15.87 -20.43 13.70
N LEU A 15 -14.74 -21.00 14.10
CA LEU A 15 -13.42 -20.75 13.53
C LEU A 15 -12.72 -22.10 13.33
N PRO A 16 -11.93 -22.27 12.26
CA PRO A 16 -11.58 -21.27 11.25
C PRO A 16 -12.70 -21.03 10.22
N ALA A 17 -12.81 -19.80 9.73
CA ALA A 17 -13.73 -19.42 8.65
C ALA A 17 -12.97 -18.55 7.64
N ARG A 18 -13.15 -18.84 6.35
CA ARG A 18 -12.54 -18.08 5.25
C ARG A 18 -13.61 -17.28 4.52
N LYS A 19 -13.46 -15.96 4.48
CA LYS A 19 -14.27 -15.07 3.63
C LYS A 19 -13.54 -14.86 2.31
N ILE A 20 -14.21 -15.18 1.20
CA ILE A 20 -13.63 -15.08 -0.15
C ILE A 20 -13.88 -13.72 -0.77
N ILE A 21 -15.05 -13.13 -0.48
CA ILE A 21 -15.49 -11.86 -1.06
C ILE A 21 -15.21 -10.73 -0.06
N SER A 22 -14.60 -9.67 -0.57
CA SER A 22 -14.31 -8.44 0.17
C SER A 22 -14.98 -7.24 -0.51
N GLN A 23 -14.79 -6.05 0.07
CA GLN A 23 -15.29 -4.80 -0.49
C GLN A 23 -14.54 -4.43 -1.78
N SER A 24 -15.29 -4.06 -2.82
CA SER A 24 -14.71 -3.52 -4.05
C SER A 24 -14.17 -2.11 -3.80
N LEU A 25 -13.01 -1.80 -4.37
CA LEU A 25 -12.38 -0.49 -4.29
C LEU A 25 -12.47 0.20 -5.65
N PRO A 26 -12.79 1.49 -5.69
CA PRO A 26 -12.75 2.25 -6.93
C PRO A 26 -11.30 2.33 -7.43
N THR A 27 -11.10 1.94 -8.68
CA THR A 27 -9.77 1.98 -9.31
C THR A 27 -9.51 3.38 -9.85
N PRO A 28 -8.30 3.95 -9.64
CA PRO A 28 -7.94 5.24 -10.24
C PRO A 28 -8.09 5.22 -11.76
N PRO A 29 -8.66 6.27 -12.38
CA PRO A 29 -8.77 6.35 -13.84
C PRO A 29 -7.40 6.43 -14.49
N LEU A 30 -7.29 5.97 -15.74
CA LEU A 30 -6.03 6.00 -16.49
C LEU A 30 -5.48 7.43 -16.66
N ALA A 31 -6.37 8.43 -16.69
CA ALA A 31 -6.03 9.85 -16.79
C ALA A 31 -5.12 10.34 -15.64
N ASP A 32 -5.21 9.74 -14.45
CA ASP A 32 -4.34 10.07 -13.31
C ASP A 32 -2.86 9.77 -13.63
N PHE A 33 -2.60 8.91 -14.63
CA PHE A 33 -1.26 8.50 -15.06
C PHE A 33 -0.79 9.19 -16.36
N ASP A 34 -1.52 10.16 -16.89
CA ASP A 34 -1.21 10.82 -18.17
C ASP A 34 0.22 11.38 -18.24
N ALA A 35 0.74 11.88 -17.12
CA ALA A 35 2.11 12.39 -17.04
C ALA A 35 3.18 11.31 -17.31
N LEU A 36 2.86 10.04 -17.08
CA LEU A 36 3.72 8.90 -17.40
C LEU A 36 3.49 8.39 -18.81
N LEU A 37 2.25 8.46 -19.30
CA LEU A 37 1.85 7.99 -20.63
C LEU A 37 2.37 8.89 -21.76
N LYS A 38 2.55 10.19 -21.49
CA LYS A 38 3.14 11.16 -22.44
C LYS A 38 4.62 10.92 -22.75
N GLY A 39 5.25 9.94 -22.10
CA GLY A 39 6.66 9.60 -22.28
C GLY A 39 7.59 10.51 -21.49
N SER A 40 8.87 10.16 -21.47
CA SER A 40 9.88 10.83 -20.65
C SER A 40 10.53 12.07 -21.32
N GLY A 41 10.08 12.42 -22.53
CA GLY A 41 10.64 13.51 -23.33
C GLY A 41 12.14 13.35 -23.51
N ASP A 42 12.90 14.40 -23.22
CA ASP A 42 14.36 14.44 -23.35
C ASP A 42 15.12 13.77 -22.19
N ARG A 43 14.41 13.31 -21.14
CA ARG A 43 15.03 12.65 -19.99
C ARG A 43 14.93 11.14 -20.12
N THR A 44 16.04 10.44 -19.90
CA THR A 44 16.04 8.99 -19.72
C THR A 44 15.56 8.65 -18.31
N LEU A 45 14.51 7.85 -18.20
CA LEU A 45 13.98 7.34 -16.93
C LEU A 45 14.06 5.82 -16.91
N SER A 46 14.46 5.24 -15.78
CA SER A 46 14.34 3.80 -15.57
C SER A 46 12.90 3.42 -15.23
N THR A 47 12.55 2.16 -15.46
CA THR A 47 11.25 1.62 -15.05
C THR A 47 11.04 1.69 -13.54
N THR A 48 12.10 1.56 -12.74
CA THR A 48 12.07 1.74 -11.28
C THR A 48 11.70 3.17 -10.88
N MET A 49 12.24 4.18 -11.59
CA MET A 49 11.86 5.57 -11.36
C MET A 49 10.39 5.84 -11.73
N VAL A 50 9.91 5.22 -12.81
CA VAL A 50 8.50 5.29 -13.21
C VAL A 50 7.61 4.62 -12.16
N LEU A 51 8.00 3.47 -11.61
CA LEU A 51 7.28 2.81 -10.51
C LEU A 51 7.14 3.72 -9.29
N GLY A 52 8.19 4.47 -8.93
CA GLY A 52 8.12 5.45 -7.83
C GLY A 52 7.12 6.57 -8.10
N ARG A 53 6.98 7.02 -9.35
CA ARG A 53 5.96 8.01 -9.72
C ARG A 53 4.55 7.41 -9.68
N ILE A 54 4.37 6.17 -10.12
CA ILE A 54 3.10 5.44 -10.00
C ILE A 54 2.69 5.33 -8.53
N LEU A 55 3.62 4.93 -7.66
CA LEU A 55 3.37 4.83 -6.21
C LEU A 55 2.96 6.18 -5.62
N ASN A 56 3.62 7.28 -6.01
CA ASN A 56 3.22 8.63 -5.59
C ASN A 56 1.77 8.96 -5.98
N ILE A 57 1.38 8.70 -7.24
CA ILE A 57 0.00 8.95 -7.72
C ILE A 57 -1.00 8.13 -6.90
N LEU A 58 -0.70 6.85 -6.66
CA LEU A 58 -1.55 5.96 -5.87
C LEU A 58 -1.67 6.40 -4.40
N LEU A 59 -0.56 6.85 -3.79
CA LEU A 59 -0.54 7.34 -2.40
C LEU A 59 -1.33 8.63 -2.22
N GLN A 60 -1.33 9.51 -3.23
CA GLN A 60 -2.10 10.76 -3.21
C GLN A 60 -3.59 10.58 -3.50
N ASN A 61 -3.98 9.44 -4.06
CA ASN A 61 -5.39 9.15 -4.35
C ASN A 61 -6.18 8.95 -3.05
N LYS A 62 -7.23 9.76 -2.84
CA LYS A 62 -8.03 9.76 -1.60
C LYS A 62 -8.76 8.44 -1.33
N GLN A 63 -9.06 7.64 -2.36
CA GLN A 63 -9.84 6.41 -2.20
C GLN A 63 -8.97 5.19 -1.90
N VAL A 64 -7.78 5.12 -2.50
CA VAL A 64 -6.89 3.95 -2.38
C VAL A 64 -5.61 4.22 -1.60
N GLY A 65 -5.17 5.47 -1.46
CA GLY A 65 -3.86 5.82 -0.89
C GLY A 65 -3.65 5.29 0.53
N SER A 66 -4.68 5.33 1.37
CA SER A 66 -4.64 4.77 2.75
C SER A 66 -4.53 3.24 2.82
N ARG A 67 -4.72 2.54 1.69
CA ARG A 67 -4.65 1.08 1.56
C ARG A 67 -3.41 0.60 0.83
N VAL A 68 -2.61 1.51 0.27
CA VAL A 68 -1.34 1.18 -0.36
C VAL A 68 -0.30 1.01 0.73
N VAL A 69 0.36 -0.16 0.75
CA VAL A 69 1.41 -0.48 1.72
C VAL A 69 2.70 -0.76 0.96
N PRO A 70 3.55 0.25 0.75
CA PRO A 70 4.89 0.04 0.19
C PRO A 70 5.74 -0.73 1.21
N ILE A 71 6.34 -1.84 0.77
CA ILE A 71 7.24 -2.66 1.58
C ILE A 71 8.61 -2.62 0.93
N PHE A 72 9.62 -2.28 1.70
CA PHE A 72 11.00 -2.25 1.25
C PHE A 72 11.90 -3.04 2.19
N SER A 73 12.94 -3.66 1.62
CA SER A 73 13.99 -4.35 2.35
C SER A 73 15.24 -3.46 2.37
N ASP A 74 15.29 -2.52 3.32
CA ASP A 74 16.41 -1.59 3.64
C ASP A 74 16.93 -0.67 2.51
N GLU A 75 17.13 -1.19 1.30
CA GLU A 75 17.71 -0.62 0.08
C GLU A 75 16.85 0.47 -0.61
N VAL A 76 16.13 1.30 0.15
CA VAL A 76 15.17 2.27 -0.40
C VAL A 76 15.86 3.42 -1.13
N ARG A 77 17.08 3.78 -0.68
CA ARG A 77 17.93 4.78 -1.35
C ARG A 77 18.36 4.29 -2.73
N THR A 78 18.74 3.02 -2.85
CA THR A 78 19.18 2.38 -4.10
C THR A 78 18.10 2.44 -5.18
N PHE A 79 16.83 2.33 -4.78
CA PHE A 79 15.70 2.41 -5.72
C PHE A 79 15.18 3.84 -5.95
N GLY A 80 15.75 4.86 -5.30
CA GLY A 80 15.31 6.25 -5.45
C GLY A 80 13.96 6.56 -4.80
N PHE A 81 13.53 5.74 -3.84
CA PHE A 81 12.24 5.88 -3.14
C PHE A 81 12.36 6.66 -1.83
N GLU A 82 13.54 7.18 -1.50
CA GLU A 82 13.76 8.00 -0.29
C GLU A 82 12.82 9.22 -0.20
N THR A 83 12.39 9.75 -1.35
CA THR A 83 11.46 10.88 -1.43
C THR A 83 10.08 10.55 -0.88
N LEU A 84 9.67 9.27 -0.93
CA LEU A 84 8.40 8.79 -0.38
C LEU A 84 8.37 8.90 1.14
N PHE A 85 9.51 8.67 1.82
CA PHE A 85 9.58 8.73 3.29
C PHE A 85 9.22 10.10 3.86
N ARG A 86 9.55 11.18 3.15
CA ARG A 86 9.14 12.53 3.58
C ARG A 86 7.63 12.76 3.49
N GLN A 87 6.94 12.05 2.60
CA GLN A 87 5.51 12.22 2.38
C GLN A 87 4.66 11.33 3.30
N ILE A 88 5.04 10.06 3.47
CA ILE A 88 4.21 9.07 4.17
C ILE A 88 4.83 8.56 5.48
N GLY A 89 6.08 8.92 5.77
CA GLY A 89 6.81 8.44 6.94
C GLY A 89 7.22 6.97 6.84
N ILE A 90 7.85 6.47 7.90
CA ILE A 90 8.18 5.06 8.09
C ILE A 90 7.37 4.55 9.28
N TYR A 91 6.67 3.43 9.11
CA TYR A 91 5.98 2.79 10.22
C TYR A 91 7.01 2.24 11.22
N SER A 92 7.11 2.88 12.39
CA SER A 92 7.87 2.36 13.52
C SER A 92 7.08 2.54 14.83
N PRO A 93 6.39 1.51 15.33
CA PRO A 93 5.55 1.62 16.53
C PRO A 93 6.37 1.88 17.80
N CYS A 94 7.64 1.48 17.81
CA CYS A 94 8.57 1.69 18.93
C CYS A 94 9.44 2.95 18.75
N GLY A 95 9.17 3.78 17.73
CA GLY A 95 10.04 4.90 17.36
C GLY A 95 11.28 4.45 16.58
N GLN A 96 12.09 5.42 16.13
CA GLN A 96 13.29 5.12 15.37
C GLN A 96 14.43 4.72 16.33
N LEU A 97 14.65 3.40 16.47
CA LEU A 97 15.70 2.82 17.33
C LEU A 97 17.10 2.87 16.71
N TYR A 98 17.24 3.43 15.51
CA TYR A 98 18.53 3.61 14.84
C TYR A 98 18.80 5.09 14.58
N THR A 99 19.93 5.58 15.06
CA THR A 99 20.47 6.88 14.63
C THR A 99 20.86 6.78 13.15
N PRO A 100 20.50 7.78 12.32
CA PRO A 100 20.82 7.78 10.89
C PRO A 100 22.32 7.85 10.59
#